data_AF-A0A0V0T1S5-F1
#
_entry.id   AF-A0A0V0T1S5-F1
#
_cell.length_a   1.000
_cell.length_b   1.000
_cell.length_c   1.000
_cell.angle_alpha   90.00
_cell.angle_beta   90.00
_cell.angle_gamma   90.00
#
_symmetry.space_group_name_H-M   'P 1'
#
loop_
_entity.id
_entity.type
_entity.pdbx_description
1 polymer ?
#
loop_
_entity_poly.entity_id
_entity_poly.type
_entity_poly.pdbx_seq_one_letter_code
_entity_poly.pdbx_strand_id
1 'polypeptide(L)'
;LVPAGEAWAPNPQNLENARDHSFAKALESVVGNHREKSFFAYNNAAAGVIGIKTKSNSKGVLILDVTAADSAAWIVHTVPGYPVPKVQYTFPASEYANGHLLICLTIAESQIEPIAAALFVASPFIHYNDVPDAEVSTRPTLKKLLNGETPIHPPFSSKQTIKTQAPD
;
A
#
# COMPACT_ATOMS: atom_id res chain seq x y z
N LEU A 1 7.51 -9.34 15.17
CA LEU A 1 8.19 -8.30 14.37
C LEU A 1 9.53 -8.87 13.93
N VAL A 2 9.97 -8.62 12.69
CA VAL A 2 11.35 -8.96 12.29
C VAL A 2 12.25 -7.95 13.00
N PRO A 3 13.29 -8.37 13.76
CA PRO A 3 14.20 -7.44 14.43
C PRO A 3 14.80 -6.44 13.44
N ALA A 4 15.04 -5.20 13.88
CA ALA A 4 15.71 -4.21 13.06
C ALA A 4 17.10 -4.74 12.65
N GLY A 5 17.40 -4.73 11.34
CA GLY A 5 18.72 -5.06 10.84
C GLY A 5 19.64 -3.85 10.94
N GLU A 6 20.87 -4.04 11.42
CA GLU A 6 21.88 -2.97 11.49
C GLU A 6 22.42 -2.58 10.11
N ALA A 7 22.28 -3.46 9.11
CA ALA A 7 22.69 -3.24 7.73
C ALA A 7 21.82 -4.02 6.74
N TRP A 8 21.93 -3.67 5.45
CA TRP A 8 21.37 -4.47 4.36
C TRP A 8 22.05 -5.84 4.35
N ALA A 9 21.24 -6.89 4.41
CA ALA A 9 21.70 -8.27 4.33
C ALA A 9 20.81 -9.07 3.38
N PRO A 10 21.35 -10.07 2.68
CA PRO A 10 20.52 -11.04 1.95
C PRO A 10 19.55 -11.73 2.91
N ASN A 11 18.28 -11.83 2.52
CA ASN A 11 17.35 -12.73 3.20
C ASN A 11 17.55 -14.15 2.64
N PRO A 12 17.78 -15.18 3.48
CA PRO A 12 18.01 -16.54 3.01
C PRO A 12 16.74 -17.24 2.48
N GLN A 13 15.57 -16.65 2.64
CA GLN A 13 14.29 -17.21 2.24
C GLN A 13 13.90 -16.79 0.82
N ASN A 14 13.43 -17.75 0.03
CA ASN A 14 12.87 -17.48 -1.30
C ASN A 14 11.56 -16.72 -1.19
N LEU A 15 11.28 -15.84 -2.16
CA LEU A 15 10.02 -15.08 -2.25
C LEU A 15 8.79 -15.96 -2.54
N GLU A 16 8.96 -17.25 -2.83
CA GLU A 16 7.86 -18.23 -2.91
C GLU A 16 7.31 -18.60 -1.53
N ASN A 17 8.15 -18.50 -0.49
CA ASN A 17 7.75 -18.86 0.87
C ASN A 17 6.74 -17.84 1.38
N ALA A 18 5.63 -18.26 1.98
CA ALA A 18 4.66 -17.31 2.54
C ALA A 18 5.09 -16.70 3.88
N ARG A 19 6.32 -16.95 4.34
CA ARG A 19 6.82 -16.64 5.69
C ARG A 19 8.30 -16.30 5.66
N ASP A 20 8.77 -15.75 6.78
CA ASP A 20 10.20 -15.57 7.10
C ASP A 20 10.95 -14.58 6.18
N HIS A 21 10.23 -13.75 5.42
CA HIS A 21 10.76 -12.59 4.72
C HIS A 21 9.82 -11.39 4.75
N SER A 22 10.38 -10.20 4.47
CA SER A 22 9.69 -8.91 4.62
C SER A 22 8.52 -8.72 3.65
N PHE A 23 8.63 -9.23 2.41
CA PHE A 23 7.55 -9.11 1.41
C PHE A 23 6.24 -9.75 1.86
N ALA A 24 6.27 -10.97 2.41
CA ALA A 24 5.08 -11.65 2.91
C ALA A 24 4.61 -11.01 4.23
N LYS A 25 5.54 -10.72 5.15
CA LYS A 25 5.20 -10.16 6.45
C LYS A 25 4.52 -8.78 6.36
N ALA A 26 5.02 -7.89 5.50
CA ALA A 26 4.45 -6.56 5.31
C ALA A 26 3.00 -6.60 4.81
N LEU A 27 2.61 -7.67 4.11
CA LEU A 27 1.32 -7.81 3.44
C LEU A 27 0.40 -8.82 4.10
N GLU A 28 0.72 -9.28 5.32
CA GLU A 28 -0.06 -10.31 6.01
C GLU A 28 -1.53 -9.94 6.19
N SER A 29 -1.82 -8.67 6.51
CA SER A 29 -3.20 -8.16 6.66
C SER A 29 -3.90 -7.91 5.32
N VAL A 30 -3.15 -7.90 4.22
CA VAL A 30 -3.67 -7.71 2.85
C VAL A 30 -4.09 -9.04 2.24
N VAL A 31 -3.33 -10.10 2.49
CA VAL A 31 -3.57 -11.47 2.00
C VAL A 31 -4.45 -12.28 2.96
N GLY A 32 -4.36 -11.99 4.27
CA GLY A 32 -5.10 -12.67 5.33
C GLY A 32 -6.41 -11.97 5.68
N ASN A 33 -7.20 -12.65 6.51
CA ASN A 33 -8.44 -12.10 7.05
C ASN A 33 -8.21 -11.58 8.48
N HIS A 34 -7.81 -10.31 8.60
CA HIS A 34 -7.70 -9.59 9.88
C HIS A 34 -8.86 -8.60 9.96
N ARG A 35 -9.81 -8.83 10.87
CA ARG A 35 -11.08 -8.05 10.94
C ARG A 35 -10.85 -6.62 11.38
N GLU A 36 -9.78 -6.39 12.10
CA GLU A 36 -9.35 -5.11 12.65
C GLU A 36 -8.55 -4.29 11.63
N LYS A 37 -8.27 -4.84 10.44
CA LYS A 37 -7.43 -4.20 9.42
C LYS A 37 -8.21 -4.00 8.12
N SER A 38 -8.28 -2.74 7.69
CA SER A 38 -8.76 -2.35 6.37
C SER A 38 -7.63 -1.75 5.55
N PHE A 39 -7.77 -1.72 4.24
CA PHE A 39 -6.79 -1.16 3.33
C PHE A 39 -7.39 -0.76 1.98
N PHE A 40 -6.63 0.05 1.25
CA PHE A 40 -6.80 0.18 -0.19
C PHE A 40 -5.48 -0.17 -0.88
N ALA A 41 -5.59 -0.79 -2.06
CA ALA A 41 -4.45 -1.19 -2.88
C ALA A 41 -4.51 -0.50 -4.24
N TYR A 42 -3.35 -0.06 -4.70
CA TYR A 42 -3.21 0.62 -5.98
C TYR A 42 -2.08 0.03 -6.79
N ASN A 43 -2.30 -0.19 -8.08
CA ASN A 43 -1.31 -0.78 -8.98
C ASN A 43 -1.74 -0.54 -10.43
N ASN A 44 -0.89 0.04 -11.26
CA ASN A 44 -1.23 0.27 -12.66
C ASN A 44 -1.27 -0.99 -13.55
N ALA A 45 -0.84 -2.12 -13.00
CA ALA A 45 -0.88 -3.44 -13.62
C ALA A 45 -1.41 -4.46 -12.60
N ALA A 46 -2.56 -4.18 -11.98
CA ALA A 46 -3.18 -5.07 -11.00
C ALA A 46 -3.52 -6.45 -11.60
N ALA A 47 -3.42 -7.51 -10.80
CA ALA A 47 -3.70 -8.87 -11.26
C ALA A 47 -5.14 -9.02 -11.74
N GLY A 48 -5.33 -9.69 -12.88
CA GLY A 48 -6.66 -9.92 -13.47
C GLY A 48 -7.30 -8.69 -14.14
N VAL A 49 -6.66 -7.52 -14.09
CA VAL A 49 -7.16 -6.30 -14.75
C VAL A 49 -6.52 -6.16 -16.13
N ILE A 50 -7.34 -6.20 -17.18
CA ILE A 50 -6.90 -6.17 -18.58
C ILE A 50 -7.54 -4.98 -19.30
N GLY A 51 -6.79 -4.31 -20.17
CA GLY A 51 -7.33 -3.27 -21.08
C GLY A 51 -7.56 -1.89 -20.45
N ILE A 52 -7.14 -1.68 -19.20
CA ILE A 52 -7.24 -0.37 -18.54
C ILE A 52 -6.00 0.49 -18.87
N LYS A 53 -6.24 1.73 -19.29
CA LYS A 53 -5.20 2.76 -19.38
C LYS A 53 -5.20 3.58 -18.09
N THR A 54 -4.05 3.64 -17.42
CA THR A 54 -3.89 4.41 -16.17
C THR A 54 -3.15 5.72 -16.43
N LYS A 55 -3.33 6.69 -15.54
CA LYS A 55 -2.60 7.97 -15.57
C LYS A 55 -1.26 7.92 -14.81
N SER A 56 -0.97 6.80 -14.16
CA SER A 56 0.10 6.64 -13.18
C SER A 56 0.73 5.26 -13.27
N ASN A 57 2.01 5.17 -12.87
CA ASN A 57 2.76 3.92 -12.73
C ASN A 57 2.93 3.48 -11.26
N SER A 58 2.37 4.25 -10.32
CA SER A 58 2.48 4.01 -8.88
C SER A 58 1.82 2.71 -8.46
N LYS A 59 2.45 2.03 -7.48
CA LYS A 59 1.93 0.81 -6.87
C LYS A 59 2.16 0.82 -5.37
N GLY A 60 1.26 0.23 -4.61
CA GLY A 60 1.33 0.22 -3.15
C GLY A 60 0.03 -0.15 -2.47
N VAL A 61 0.09 -0.14 -1.15
CA VAL A 61 -1.04 -0.44 -0.27
C VAL A 61 -0.97 0.50 0.92
N LEU A 62 -2.11 1.02 1.36
CA LEU A 62 -2.24 1.71 2.65
C LEU A 62 -3.17 0.88 3.52
N ILE A 63 -2.66 0.45 4.67
CA ILE A 63 -3.35 -0.38 5.65
C ILE A 63 -3.59 0.48 6.88
N LEU A 64 -4.77 0.39 7.48
CA LEU A 64 -5.12 1.04 8.73
C LEU A 64 -5.74 0.01 9.69
N ASP A 65 -5.47 0.21 10.98
CA ASP A 65 -6.30 -0.37 12.02
C ASP A 65 -7.64 0.37 12.06
N VAL A 66 -8.75 -0.36 12.25
CA VAL A 66 -10.09 0.25 12.35
C VAL A 66 -10.65 0.16 13.76
N THR A 67 -9.80 -0.17 14.73
CA THR A 67 -10.09 -0.11 16.16
C THR A 67 -9.57 1.21 16.76
N ALA A 68 -9.51 1.32 18.09
CA ALA A 68 -9.05 2.55 18.76
C ALA A 68 -7.51 2.76 18.69
N ALA A 69 -6.77 1.87 18.02
CA ALA A 69 -5.32 1.96 17.92
C ALA A 69 -4.92 2.93 16.80
N ASP A 70 -4.14 3.98 17.13
CA ASP A 70 -3.56 4.91 16.13
C ASP A 70 -2.39 4.22 15.40
N SER A 71 -2.71 3.36 14.44
CA SER A 71 -1.71 2.55 13.73
C SER A 71 -2.10 2.29 12.28
N ALA A 72 -1.22 2.72 11.37
CA ALA A 72 -1.33 2.45 9.95
C ALA A 72 0.03 2.05 9.35
N ALA A 73 -0.02 1.47 8.16
CA ALA A 73 1.17 1.15 7.38
C ALA A 73 0.98 1.59 5.93
N TRP A 74 2.01 2.20 5.35
CA TRP A 74 2.05 2.54 3.94
C TRP A 74 3.16 1.78 3.23
N ILE A 75 2.79 1.04 2.20
CA ILE A 75 3.67 0.19 1.42
C ILE A 75 3.74 0.76 0.01
N VAL A 76 4.96 0.97 -0.48
CA VAL A 76 5.25 1.34 -1.87
C VAL A 76 6.11 0.26 -2.49
N HIS A 77 5.78 -0.18 -3.70
CA HIS A 77 6.56 -1.21 -4.39
C HIS A 77 6.58 -1.02 -5.91
N THR A 78 7.39 -1.83 -6.59
CA THR A 78 7.50 -1.80 -8.07
C THR A 78 6.89 -3.02 -8.77
N VAL A 79 6.48 -4.05 -8.03
CA VAL A 79 6.00 -5.34 -8.54
C VAL A 79 4.62 -5.23 -9.24
N PRO A 80 4.48 -5.48 -10.55
CA PRO A 80 3.18 -5.59 -11.22
C PRO A 80 2.42 -6.84 -10.75
N GLY A 81 1.10 -6.83 -10.77
CA GLY A 81 0.27 -7.96 -10.36
C GLY A 81 0.27 -8.26 -8.86
N TYR A 82 0.87 -7.40 -8.03
CA TYR A 82 1.11 -7.64 -6.62
C TYR A 82 0.62 -6.47 -5.74
N PRO A 83 0.21 -6.73 -4.48
CA PRO A 83 -0.30 -8.03 -4.01
C PRO A 83 -1.64 -8.36 -4.70
N VAL A 84 -2.14 -9.58 -4.50
CA VAL A 84 -3.54 -9.91 -4.78
C VAL A 84 -4.32 -9.82 -3.47
N PRO A 85 -5.23 -8.82 -3.30
CA PRO A 85 -5.97 -8.62 -2.07
C PRO A 85 -6.83 -9.83 -1.69
N LYS A 86 -6.83 -10.20 -0.39
CA LYS A 86 -7.65 -11.28 0.21
C LYS A 86 -7.46 -12.66 -0.44
N VAL A 87 -6.34 -12.86 -1.12
CA VAL A 87 -5.89 -14.15 -1.66
C VAL A 87 -4.60 -14.52 -0.95
N GLN A 88 -4.32 -15.82 -0.81
CA GLN A 88 -3.08 -16.33 -0.24
C GLN A 88 -1.86 -15.64 -0.88
N TYR A 89 -0.84 -15.36 -0.05
CA TYR A 89 0.43 -14.80 -0.50
C TYR A 89 0.96 -15.55 -1.72
N THR A 90 1.24 -14.80 -2.79
CA THR A 90 1.85 -15.29 -4.02
C THR A 90 2.68 -14.16 -4.62
N PHE A 91 3.98 -14.39 -4.81
CA PHE A 91 4.79 -13.49 -5.61
C PHE A 91 4.58 -13.81 -7.11
N PRO A 92 4.39 -12.82 -8.00
CA PRO A 92 4.06 -13.11 -9.39
C PRO A 92 5.21 -13.81 -10.12
N ALA A 93 4.92 -14.96 -10.75
CA ALA A 93 5.95 -15.80 -11.36
C ALA A 93 6.76 -15.10 -12.48
N SER A 94 6.13 -14.17 -13.21
CA SER A 94 6.81 -13.37 -14.25
C SER A 94 7.86 -12.42 -13.69
N GLU A 95 7.81 -12.12 -12.39
CA GLU A 95 8.62 -11.08 -11.77
C GLU A 95 9.86 -11.63 -11.05
N TYR A 96 10.06 -12.94 -11.00
CA TYR A 96 11.29 -13.53 -10.42
C TYR A 96 12.55 -13.19 -11.21
N ALA A 97 12.42 -12.91 -12.51
CA ALA A 97 13.54 -12.50 -13.36
C ALA A 97 13.89 -11.01 -13.23
N ASN A 98 13.10 -10.24 -12.46
CA ASN A 98 13.20 -8.78 -12.38
C ASN A 98 13.64 -8.31 -11.00
N GLY A 99 14.38 -7.19 -10.96
CA GLY A 99 14.70 -6.50 -9.71
C GLY A 99 13.53 -5.65 -9.22
N HIS A 100 13.11 -5.85 -7.97
CA HIS A 100 12.02 -5.08 -7.36
C HIS A 100 12.40 -4.48 -6.01
N LEU A 101 11.70 -3.39 -5.67
CA LEU A 101 11.80 -2.72 -4.38
C LEU A 101 10.43 -2.76 -3.71
N LEU A 102 10.45 -2.97 -2.40
CA LEU A 102 9.29 -2.85 -1.52
C LEU A 102 9.72 -2.14 -0.24
N ILE A 103 9.05 -1.02 0.07
CA ILE A 103 9.27 -0.23 1.27
C ILE A 103 7.97 -0.27 2.07
N CYS A 104 8.04 -0.63 3.35
CA CYS A 104 6.93 -0.59 4.29
C CYS A 104 7.24 0.43 5.38
N LEU A 105 6.34 1.38 5.59
CA LEU A 105 6.47 2.45 6.57
C LEU A 105 5.34 2.33 7.59
N THR A 106 5.67 2.15 8.86
CA THR A 106 4.70 2.32 9.96
C THR A 106 4.46 3.81 10.16
N ILE A 107 3.20 4.21 10.21
CA ILE A 107 2.75 5.61 10.27
C ILE A 107 1.60 5.73 11.28
N ALA A 108 1.50 6.90 11.91
CA ALA A 108 0.27 7.27 12.61
C ALA A 108 -0.84 7.55 11.59
N GLU A 109 -2.10 7.36 11.97
CA GLU A 109 -3.25 7.58 11.09
C GLU A 109 -3.40 9.04 10.65
N SER A 110 -2.88 9.98 11.45
CA SER A 110 -2.77 11.40 11.09
C SER A 110 -1.99 11.63 9.78
N GLN A 111 -1.15 10.68 9.36
CA GLN A 111 -0.39 10.76 8.12
C GLN A 111 -1.19 10.30 6.89
N ILE A 112 -2.34 9.65 7.06
CA ILE A 112 -3.13 9.10 5.94
C ILE A 112 -3.61 10.21 5.01
N GLU A 113 -4.12 11.32 5.54
CA GLU A 113 -4.63 12.42 4.71
C GLU A 113 -3.51 13.10 3.87
N PRO A 114 -2.32 13.42 4.43
CA PRO A 114 -1.16 13.82 3.63
C PRO A 114 -0.76 12.79 2.55
N ILE A 115 -0.75 11.50 2.86
CA ILE A 115 -0.48 10.45 1.86
C ILE A 115 -1.54 10.48 0.76
N ALA A 116 -2.81 10.56 1.13
CA ALA A 116 -3.93 10.64 0.20
C ALA A 116 -3.81 11.88 -0.70
N ALA A 117 -3.36 13.03 -0.18
CA ALA A 117 -3.11 14.22 -0.98
C ALA A 117 -1.99 14.04 -2.01
N ALA A 118 -0.91 13.35 -1.66
CA ALA A 118 0.15 13.00 -2.60
C ALA A 118 -0.35 12.00 -3.66
N LEU A 119 -1.07 10.96 -3.24
CA LEU A 119 -1.63 9.94 -4.13
C LEU A 119 -2.71 10.53 -5.05
N PHE A 120 -3.56 11.43 -4.58
CA PHE A 120 -4.57 12.10 -5.39
C PHE A 120 -3.94 12.81 -6.59
N VAL A 121 -2.83 13.53 -6.36
CA VAL A 121 -2.04 14.14 -7.44
C VAL A 121 -1.38 13.10 -8.34
N ALA A 122 -0.84 12.02 -7.76
CA ALA A 122 -0.25 10.92 -8.52
C ALA A 122 -1.28 10.12 -9.33
N SER A 123 -2.58 10.25 -9.06
CA SER A 123 -3.69 9.58 -9.75
C SER A 123 -3.48 8.06 -9.98
N PRO A 124 -3.13 7.28 -8.94
CA PRO A 124 -2.92 5.85 -9.08
C PRO A 124 -4.23 5.11 -9.37
N PHE A 125 -4.13 3.93 -9.97
CA PHE A 125 -5.29 3.07 -10.15
C PHE A 125 -5.56 2.26 -8.88
N ILE A 126 -6.59 2.64 -8.13
CA ILE A 126 -7.09 1.88 -6.97
C ILE A 126 -7.87 0.67 -7.49
N HIS A 127 -7.40 -0.54 -7.19
CA HIS A 127 -8.03 -1.79 -7.66
C HIS A 127 -8.71 -2.58 -6.53
N TYR A 128 -8.53 -2.15 -5.27
CA TYR A 128 -9.21 -2.70 -4.11
C TYR A 128 -9.33 -1.64 -3.02
N ASN A 129 -10.45 -1.63 -2.32
CA ASN A 129 -10.71 -0.75 -1.18
C ASN A 129 -11.74 -1.40 -0.25
N ASP A 130 -11.39 -1.60 1.03
CA ASP A 130 -12.33 -1.97 2.10
C ASP A 130 -12.24 -1.01 3.30
N VAL A 131 -11.76 0.21 3.07
CA VAL A 131 -11.70 1.28 4.08
C VAL A 131 -13.13 1.71 4.45
N PRO A 132 -13.53 1.67 5.74
CA PRO A 132 -14.89 2.00 6.16
C PRO A 132 -15.23 3.49 5.95
N ASP A 133 -16.51 3.78 5.72
CA ASP A 133 -17.00 5.15 5.56
C ASP A 133 -16.67 6.06 6.74
N ALA A 134 -16.62 5.53 7.96
CA ALA A 134 -16.24 6.29 9.15
C ALA A 134 -14.83 6.89 9.01
N GLU A 135 -13.87 6.12 8.49
CA GLU A 135 -12.49 6.55 8.27
C GLU A 135 -12.37 7.56 7.11
N VAL A 136 -13.19 7.36 6.08
CA VAL A 136 -13.20 8.22 4.89
C VAL A 136 -13.91 9.56 5.17
N SER A 137 -14.91 9.57 6.06
CA SER A 137 -15.71 10.75 6.38
C SER A 137 -14.92 11.89 7.04
N THR A 138 -13.83 11.55 7.74
CA THR A 138 -12.94 12.49 8.41
C THR A 138 -11.75 12.92 7.53
N ARG A 139 -11.58 12.29 6.36
CA ARG A 139 -10.41 12.41 5.47
C ARG A 139 -10.85 12.79 4.06
N PRO A 140 -11.09 14.09 3.78
CA PRO A 140 -11.76 14.53 2.57
C PRO A 140 -10.96 14.20 1.30
N THR A 141 -9.63 14.24 1.33
CA THR A 141 -8.81 13.91 0.16
C THR A 141 -8.72 12.41 -0.06
N LEU A 142 -8.66 11.62 1.02
CA LEU A 142 -8.81 10.17 0.93
C LEU A 142 -10.13 9.79 0.28
N LYS A 143 -11.24 10.43 0.66
CA LYS A 143 -12.55 10.21 0.05
C LYS A 143 -12.53 10.42 -1.46
N LYS A 144 -11.96 11.54 -1.92
CA LYS A 144 -11.84 11.84 -3.35
C LYS A 144 -11.01 10.79 -4.07
N LEU A 145 -9.87 10.40 -3.49
CA LEU A 145 -8.99 9.38 -4.04
C LEU A 145 -9.71 8.03 -4.21
N LEU A 146 -10.41 7.57 -3.17
CA LEU A 146 -11.11 6.28 -3.20
C LEU A 146 -12.35 6.30 -4.10
N ASN A 147 -12.96 7.46 -4.31
CA ASN A 147 -14.05 7.67 -5.29
C ASN A 147 -13.54 7.73 -6.75
N GLY A 148 -12.23 7.67 -6.98
CA GLY A 148 -11.65 7.76 -8.32
C GLY A 148 -11.71 9.17 -8.93
N GLU A 149 -11.92 10.20 -8.11
CA GLU A 149 -11.81 11.58 -8.57
C GLU A 149 -10.37 11.87 -9.02
N THR A 150 -10.22 12.81 -9.96
CA THR A 150 -8.89 13.21 -10.44
C THR A 150 -8.70 14.72 -10.30
N PRO A 151 -7.49 15.19 -9.96
CA PRO A 151 -7.21 16.62 -9.89
C PRO A 151 -7.28 17.23 -11.29
N ILE A 152 -8.29 18.06 -11.51
CA ILE A 152 -8.51 18.79 -12.77
C ILE A 152 -8.11 20.27 -12.67
N HIS A 153 -7.77 20.73 -11.46
CA HIS A 153 -7.30 22.09 -11.18
C HIS A 153 -5.91 22.06 -10.55
N PRO A 154 -5.08 23.09 -10.79
CA PRO A 154 -3.78 23.20 -10.14
C PRO A 154 -3.91 23.29 -8.60
N PRO A 155 -2.88 22.89 -7.85
CA PRO A 155 -1.56 22.45 -8.34
C PRO A 155 -1.55 20.99 -8.83
N PHE A 156 -0.82 20.72 -9.91
CA PHE A 156 -0.61 19.36 -10.47
C PHE A 156 0.65 18.67 -9.93
N SER A 157 1.28 19.26 -8.92
CA SER A 157 2.38 18.69 -8.17
C SER A 157 2.11 18.88 -6.68
N SER A 158 2.57 17.93 -5.88
CA SER A 158 2.41 17.95 -4.43
C SER A 158 3.68 17.46 -3.78
N LYS A 159 4.08 18.12 -2.70
CA LYS A 159 5.14 17.67 -1.81
C LYS A 159 4.54 17.60 -0.41
N GLN A 160 4.53 16.41 0.16
CA GLN A 160 4.01 16.15 1.50
C GLN A 160 5.16 15.67 2.38
N THR A 161 5.20 16.14 3.62
CA THR A 161 6.13 15.64 4.63
C THR A 161 5.44 14.56 5.42
N ILE A 162 5.99 13.36 5.41
CA ILE A 162 5.40 12.18 6.06
C ILE A 162 6.35 11.72 7.14
N LYS A 163 5.80 11.50 8.34
CA LYS A 163 6.56 11.00 9.49
C LYS A 163 6.22 9.55 9.74
N THR A 164 7.23 8.71 9.83
CA THR A 164 7.06 7.35 10.37
C THR A 164 6.79 7.45 11.86
N GLN A 165 6.06 6.47 12.40
CA GLN A 165 5.94 6.32 13.84
C GLN A 165 7.33 6.01 14.43
N ALA A 166 7.62 6.54 15.62
CA ALA A 166 8.85 6.20 16.32
C ALA A 166 8.84 4.70 16.68
N PRO A 167 10.00 4.03 16.75
CA PRO A 167 10.08 2.72 17.38
C PRO A 167 9.61 2.83 18.83
N ASP A 168 8.78 1.88 19.27
CA ASP A 168 8.45 1.70 20.69
C ASP A 168 9.67 1.23 21.50
#